data_AF-J2WV97-F1
#
_entry.id   AF-J2WV97-F1
#
_cell.length_a   1.000
_cell.length_b   1.000
_cell.length_c   1.000
_cell.angle_alpha   90.00
_cell.angle_beta   90.00
_cell.angle_gamma   90.00
#
_symmetry.space_group_name_H-M   'P 1'
#
loop_
_entity.id
_entity.type
_entity.pdbx_description
1 polymer ?
#
loop_
_entity_poly.entity_id
_entity_poly.type
_entity_poly.pdbx_seq_one_letter_code
_entity_poly.pdbx_strand_id
1 'polypeptide(L)' 'MENSKFGGSNIQLSIPKRLELLNSNERVDVTLASGEVVQGLFDSCVGGVLALTLVGTDDKKMIEVGGIEKLFVHS' A
#
# COMPACT_ATOMS: atom_id res chain seq x y z
N MET A 1 23.13 -33.12 14.87
CA MET A 1 22.16 -32.87 13.79
C MET A 1 21.31 -31.70 14.23
N GLU A 2 21.69 -30.50 13.79
CA GLU A 2 20.97 -29.27 14.09
C GLU A 2 19.75 -29.17 13.18
N ASN A 3 18.62 -28.84 13.80
CA ASN A 3 17.32 -28.70 13.18
C ASN A 3 17.32 -27.39 12.39
N SER A 4 17.55 -27.45 11.07
CA SER A 4 17.38 -26.31 10.17
C SER A 4 15.89 -25.94 10.12
N LYS A 5 15.47 -25.19 11.14
CA LYS A 5 14.21 -24.48 11.17
C LYS A 5 14.29 -23.44 10.06
N PHE A 6 13.82 -23.80 8.87
CA PHE A 6 13.45 -22.86 7.83
C PHE A 6 12.32 -22.00 8.40
N GLY A 7 12.71 -21.00 9.19
CA GLY A 7 11.86 -19.89 9.58
C GLY A 7 11.66 -19.07 8.34
N GLY A 8 10.70 -19.47 7.50
CA GLY A 8 10.14 -18.64 6.45
C GLY A 8 9.65 -17.37 7.13
N SER A 9 10.53 -16.39 7.18
CA SER A 9 10.22 -15.06 7.64
C SER A 9 9.21 -14.56 6.61
N ASN A 10 7.93 -14.67 6.94
CA ASN A 10 6.90 -13.86 6.32
C ASN A 10 7.31 -12.43 6.66
N ILE A 11 8.19 -11.86 5.85
CA ILE A 11 8.54 -10.46 5.87
C ILE A 11 7.28 -9.76 5.38
N GLN A 12 6.33 -9.57 6.30
CA GLN A 12 5.21 -8.69 6.08
C GLN A 12 5.82 -7.30 5.94
N LEU A 13 6.17 -6.93 4.70
CA LEU A 13 6.80 -5.67 4.37
C LEU A 13 5.94 -4.56 4.97
N SER A 14 6.57 -3.57 5.58
CA SER A 14 5.88 -2.37 6.04
C SER A 14 5.13 -1.75 4.86
N ILE A 15 3.96 -1.16 5.11
CA ILE A 15 3.14 -0.49 4.09
C ILE A 15 3.97 0.43 3.17
N PRO A 16 4.85 1.33 3.66
CA PRO A 16 5.67 2.16 2.77
C PRO A 16 6.50 1.34 1.79
N LYS A 17 7.10 0.23 2.24
CA LYS A 17 7.95 -0.62 1.42
C LYS A 17 7.16 -1.44 0.41
N ARG A 18 5.89 -1.76 0.69
CA ARG A 18 4.98 -2.34 -0.32
C ARG A 18 4.61 -1.31 -1.37
N LEU A 19 4.33 -0.08 -0.97
CA LEU A 19 4.03 1.02 -1.88
C LEU A 19 5.20 1.32 -2.83
N GLU A 20 6.44 1.26 -2.33
CA GLU A 20 7.65 1.41 -3.17
C GLU A 20 7.83 0.28 -4.20
N LEU A 21 7.21 -0.88 -3.99
CA LEU A 21 7.26 -2.01 -4.92
C LEU A 21 6.09 -2.01 -5.92
N LEU A 22 5.11 -1.09 -5.77
CA LEU A 22 3.98 -1.00 -6.66
C LEU A 22 4.36 -0.33 -7.97
N ASN A 23 3.75 -0.82 -9.04
CA ASN A 23 3.82 -0.17 -10.34
C ASN A 23 2.73 0.90 -10.44
N SER A 24 3.03 2.00 -11.13
CA SER A 24 2.02 3.02 -11.43
C SER A 24 0.85 2.40 -12.21
N ASN A 25 -0.37 2.79 -11.86
CA ASN A 25 -1.66 2.26 -12.31
C ASN A 25 -2.10 0.91 -11.73
N GLU A 26 -1.40 0.38 -10.72
CA GLU A 26 -1.93 -0.74 -9.93
C GLU A 26 -3.19 -0.32 -9.16
N ARG A 27 -4.25 -1.13 -9.19
CA ARG A 27 -5.42 -0.87 -8.34
C ARG A 27 -5.10 -1.22 -6.89
N VAL A 28 -5.34 -0.29 -5.99
CA VAL A 28 -5.12 -0.47 -4.56
C VAL A 28 -6.28 0.06 -3.74
N ASP A 29 -6.47 -0.63 -2.62
CA ASP A 29 -7.47 -0.36 -1.61
C ASP A 29 -6.75 0.01 -0.32
N VAL A 30 -6.93 1.25 0.09
CA VAL A 30 -6.26 1.83 1.25
C VAL A 30 -7.29 2.04 2.35
N THR A 31 -7.18 1.27 3.43
CA THR A 31 -7.96 1.50 4.64
C THR A 31 -7.17 2.42 5.57
N LEU A 32 -7.73 3.58 5.85
CA LEU A 32 -7.20 4.54 6.81
C LEU A 32 -7.51 4.12 8.24
N ALA A 33 -6.74 4.64 9.21
CA ALA A 33 -7.00 4.45 10.63
C ALA A 33 -8.36 5.02 11.10
N SER A 34 -8.97 5.90 10.31
CA SER A 34 -10.35 6.37 10.53
C SER A 34 -11.41 5.33 10.15
N GLY A 35 -11.02 4.23 9.49
CA GLY A 35 -11.93 3.27 8.87
C GLY A 35 -12.38 3.66 7.46
N GLU A 36 -11.99 4.83 6.95
CA GLU A 36 -12.24 5.23 5.55
C GLU A 36 -11.47 4.30 4.60
N VAL A 37 -12.15 3.75 3.61
CA VAL A 37 -11.53 2.95 2.55
C VAL A 37 -11.47 3.80 1.28
N VAL A 38 -10.27 4.06 0.81
CA VAL A 38 -10.01 4.78 -0.45
C VAL A 38 -9.53 3.78 -1.49
N GLN A 39 -10.29 3.66 -2.57
CA GLN A 39 -9.95 2.80 -3.70
C GLN A 39 -9.47 3.65 -4.86
N GLY A 40 -8.30 3.33 -5.40
CA GLY A 40 -7.66 4.14 -6.42
C GLY A 40 -6.62 3.37 -7.21
N LEU A 41 -6.07 4.04 -8.22
CA LEU A 41 -4.88 3.62 -8.94
C LEU A 41 -3.67 4.23 -8.24
N PHE A 42 -2.71 3.39 -7.89
CA PHE A 42 -1.41 3.82 -7.36
C PHE A 42 -0.72 4.71 -8.40
N ASP A 43 -0.37 5.93 -8.02
CA ASP A 43 0.38 6.85 -8.88
C ASP A 43 1.85 6.86 -8.46
N SER A 44 2.10 7.25 -7.20
CA SER A 44 3.43 7.36 -6.62
C SER A 44 3.37 7.42 -5.09
N CYS A 45 4.47 7.12 -4.41
CA CYS A 45 4.60 7.29 -2.96
C CYS A 45 5.92 7.98 -2.63
N VAL A 46 5.87 9.25 -2.21
CA VAL A 46 7.07 10.07 -1.95
C VAL A 46 6.93 10.76 -0.61
N GLY A 47 8.00 10.72 0.20
CA GLY A 47 8.02 11.45 1.48
C GLY A 47 7.00 10.97 2.50
N GLY A 48 6.57 9.70 2.44
CA GLY A 48 5.53 9.16 3.32
C GLY A 48 4.11 9.61 2.95
N VAL A 49 3.93 10.17 1.76
CA VAL A 49 2.62 10.50 1.19
C VAL A 49 2.39 9.61 -0.03
N LEU A 50 1.27 8.90 -0.01
CA LEU A 50 0.75 8.08 -1.10
C LEU A 50 -0.15 8.93 -2.00
N ALA A 51 0.19 9.03 -3.28
CA ALA A 51 -0.66 9.60 -4.31
C ALA A 51 -1.46 8.49 -5.00
N LEU A 52 -2.78 8.66 -5.01
CA LEU A 52 -3.73 7.77 -5.66
C LEU A 52 -4.58 8.57 -6.65
N THR A 53 -4.83 8.01 -7.82
CA THR A 53 -5.84 8.52 -8.73
C THR A 53 -7.13 7.75 -8.49
N LEU A 54 -8.21 8.43 -8.12
CA LEU A 54 -9.48 7.77 -7.80
C LEU A 54 -10.06 7.09 -9.05
N VAL A 55 -10.54 5.85 -8.92
CA VAL A 55 -11.08 5.13 -10.08
C VAL A 55 -12.43 5.74 -10.47
N GLY A 56 -12.57 6.12 -11.74
CA GLY A 56 -13.80 6.74 -12.26
C GLY A 56 -13.84 8.25 -12.16
N THR A 57 -12.77 8.87 -11.64
CA THR A 57 -12.52 10.30 -11.73
C THR A 57 -11.07 10.55 -12.17
N ASP A 58 -10.76 11.75 -12.62
CA ASP A 58 -9.38 12.18 -12.88
C ASP A 58 -8.75 12.86 -11.64
N ASP A 59 -9.42 12.76 -10.50
CA ASP A 59 -8.99 13.36 -9.24
C ASP A 59 -7.89 12.55 -8.56
N LYS A 60 -6.88 13.27 -8.09
CA LYS A 60 -5.81 12.71 -7.27
C LYS A 60 -6.12 12.91 -5.80
N LYS A 61 -6.08 11.83 -5.03
CA LYS A 61 -6.16 11.82 -3.57
C LYS A 61 -4.77 11.56 -3.00
N MET A 62 -4.31 12.46 -2.14
CA MET A 62 -3.09 12.29 -1.36
C MET A 62 -3.44 11.73 0.02
N ILE A 63 -2.74 10.69 0.44
CA ILE A 63 -2.95 10.00 1.71
C ILE A 63 -1.62 9.90 2.44
N GLU A 64 -1.58 10.31 3.71
CA GLU A 64 -0.40 10.09 4.54
C GLU A 64 -0.26 8.60 4.87
N VAL A 65 0.90 8.02 4.55
CA VAL A 65 1.19 6.61 4.79
C VAL A 65 1.12 6.27 6.28
N GLY A 66 1.44 7.23 7.15
CA GLY A 66 1.30 7.08 8.59
C GLY A 66 -0.14 6.89 9.07
N GLY A 67 -1.13 7.33 8.28
CA GLY A 67 -2.55 7.14 8.54
C GLY A 67 -3.15 5.88 7.91
N ILE A 68 -2.35 5.08 7.18
CA ILE A 68 -2.82 3.84 6.54
C ILE A 68 -2.76 2.70 7.55
N GLU A 69 -3.91 2.11 7.83
CA GLU A 69 -4.02 0.91 8.65
C GLU A 69 -3.78 -0.35 7.82
N LYS A 70 -4.38 -0.42 6.62
CA LYS A 70 -4.24 -1.56 5.71
C LYS A 70 -4.12 -1.11 4.26
N LEU A 71 -3.29 -1.83 3.52
CA LEU A 71 -3.11 -1.69 2.09
C LEU A 71 -3.38 -3.04 1.44
N PHE A 72 -4.31 -3.07 0.50
CA PHE A 72 -4.59 -4.22 -0.35
C PHE A 72 -4.34 -3.84 -1.81
N VAL A 73 -3.74 -4.75 -2.56
CA VAL A 73 -3.30 -4.52 -3.94
C VAL A 73 -3.98 -5.56 -4.81
N HIS A 74 -4.65 -5.09 -5.86
CA HIS A 74 -5.31 -5.93 -6.85
C HIS A 74 -4.35 -6.15 -8.03
N SER A 75 -3.48 -7.16 -7.89
CA SER A 75 -2.60 -7.67 -8.95
C SER A 75 -3.32 -8.58 -9.94
#